data_AF-A0A845Z7D3-F1
#
_entry.id   AF-A0A845Z7D3-F1
#
_cell.length_a   1.000
_cell.length_b   1.000
_cell.length_c   1.000
_cell.angle_alpha   90.00
_cell.angle_beta   90.00
_cell.angle_gamma   90.00
#
_symmetry.space_group_name_H-M   'P 1'
#
loop_
_entity.id
_entity.type
_entity.pdbx_description
1 polymer ?
#
loop_
_entity_poly.entity_id
_entity_poly.type
_entity_poly.pdbx_seq_one_letter_code
_entity_poly.pdbx_strand_id
1 'polypeptide(L)' 'MSTTLSTEWEFAEIWVDPYLSPPYILMLVKDHSGKFSIYNLAESYRTIFAGDTYEEAKMWLLEDEYERVTGRLCQPE' A
#
# COMPACT_ATOMS: atom_id res chain seq x y z
N MET A 1 -8.30 -26.91 13.93
CA MET A 1 -8.92 -25.64 14.35
C MET A 1 -8.73 -24.67 13.21
N SER A 2 -9.77 -24.39 12.42
CA SER A 2 -9.70 -23.41 11.34
C SER A 2 -9.89 -22.04 11.96
N THR A 3 -8.81 -21.30 12.14
CA THR A 3 -8.88 -19.86 12.40
C THR A 3 -9.48 -19.22 11.15
N THR A 4 -10.78 -18.91 11.21
CA THR A 4 -11.35 -17.92 10.32
C THR A 4 -10.59 -16.63 10.58
N LEU A 5 -9.58 -16.34 9.76
CA LEU A 5 -8.97 -15.03 9.66
C LEU A 5 -10.11 -14.09 9.27
N SER A 6 -10.73 -13.43 10.25
CA SER A 6 -11.55 -12.28 9.92
C SER A 6 -10.59 -11.31 9.26
N THR A 7 -10.71 -11.17 7.96
CA THR A 7 -9.90 -10.24 7.20
C THR A 7 -10.10 -8.88 7.87
N GLU A 8 -9.08 -8.32 8.52
CA GLU A 8 -9.22 -7.03 9.24
C GLU A 8 -9.25 -5.83 8.28
N TRP A 9 -9.23 -6.07 6.97
CA TRP A 9 -9.19 -5.07 5.91
C TRP A 9 -10.32 -5.20 4.89
N GLU A 10 -10.75 -4.05 4.35
CA GLU A 10 -11.79 -3.94 3.32
C GLU A 10 -11.19 -3.98 1.91
N PHE A 11 -10.10 -3.25 1.67
CA PHE A 11 -9.36 -3.31 0.41
C PHE A 11 -7.89 -2.96 0.59
N ALA A 12 -7.09 -3.31 -0.42
CA ALA A 12 -5.70 -2.90 -0.54
C ALA A 12 -5.35 -2.44 -1.97
N GLU A 13 -4.50 -1.43 -2.08
CA GLU A 13 -3.85 -0.97 -3.30
C GLU A 13 -2.34 -1.19 -3.21
N ILE A 14 -1.71 -1.56 -4.31
CA ILE A 14 -0.26 -1.66 -4.42
C ILE A 14 0.27 -0.40 -5.10
N TRP A 15 1.31 0.16 -4.49
CA TRP A 15 2.00 1.36 -4.94
C TRP A 15 3.49 1.06 -5.07
N VAL A 16 4.13 1.60 -6.10
CA VAL A 16 5.51 1.29 -6.40
C VAL A 16 6.33 2.54 -6.68
N ASP A 17 7.59 2.49 -6.27
CA ASP A 17 8.61 3.37 -6.83
C ASP A 17 9.20 2.63 -8.06
N PRO A 18 8.90 3.09 -9.29
CA PRO A 18 9.35 2.44 -10.51
C PRO A 18 10.83 2.71 -10.84
N TYR A 19 11.47 3.66 -10.16
CA TYR A 19 12.86 4.05 -10.43
C TYR A 19 13.88 3.14 -9.74
N LEU A 20 13.41 2.27 -8.82
CA LEU A 20 14.22 1.26 -8.15
C LEU A 20 14.16 -0.10 -8.87
N SER A 21 15.23 -0.88 -8.79
CA SER A 21 15.31 -2.24 -9.37
C SER A 21 15.78 -3.26 -8.33
N PRO A 22 14.92 -4.23 -7.92
CA PRO A 22 13.49 -4.32 -8.26
C PRO A 22 12.69 -3.12 -7.73
N PRO A 23 11.51 -2.80 -8.31
CA PRO A 23 10.67 -1.69 -7.84
C PRO A 23 10.38 -1.83 -6.35
N TYR A 24 10.43 -0.71 -5.62
CA TYR A 24 10.08 -0.73 -4.21
C TYR A 24 8.57 -0.71 -4.06
N ILE A 25 8.02 -1.53 -3.16
CA ILE A 25 6.58 -1.78 -3.08
C ILE A 25 6.04 -1.37 -1.73
N LEU A 26 5.03 -0.52 -1.75
CA LEU A 26 4.19 -0.17 -0.62
C LEU A 26 2.76 -0.67 -0.84
N MET A 27 2.04 -0.88 0.26
CA MET A 27 0.65 -1.32 0.23
C MET A 27 -0.21 -0.36 1.03
N LEU A 28 -1.16 0.29 0.37
CA LEU A 28 -2.19 1.11 1.03
C LEU A 28 -3.37 0.20 1.35
N VAL A 29 -3.83 0.18 2.59
CA VAL A 29 -4.91 -0.69 3.07
C VAL A 29 -5.97 0.14 3.76
N LYS A 30 -7.24 -0.13 3.47
CA LYS A 30 -8.37 0.36 4.27
C LYS A 30 -8.80 -0.72 5.24
N ASP A 31 -8.85 -0.40 6.53
CA ASP A 31 -9.39 -1.31 7.55
C ASP A 31 -10.91 -1.16 7.73
N HIS A 32 -11.51 -2.07 8.51
CA HIS A 32 -12.96 -2.05 8.81
C HIS A 32 -13.39 -0.86 9.69
N SER A 33 -12.45 -0.16 10.32
CA SER A 33 -12.73 1.08 11.07
C SER A 33 -12.83 2.29 10.14
N GLY A 34 -12.45 2.12 8.88
CA GLY A 34 -12.41 3.19 7.87
C GLY A 34 -11.07 3.92 7.79
N LYS A 35 -10.06 3.51 8.58
CA LYS A 35 -8.72 4.11 8.53
C LYS A 35 -7.90 3.56 7.38
N PHE A 36 -6.97 4.38 6.91
CA PHE A 36 -6.06 4.05 5.82
C PHE A 36 -4.64 3.94 6.36
N SER A 37 -3.96 2.84 6.06
CA SER A 37 -2.59 2.58 6.48
C SER A 37 -1.71 2.24 5.29
N ILE A 38 -0.49 2.75 5.28
CA ILE A 38 0.54 2.36 4.32
C ILE A 38 1.49 1.41 5.00
N TYR A 39 1.62 0.22 4.43
CA TYR A 39 2.50 -0.84 4.89
C TYR A 39 3.74 -0.94 4.01
N ASN A 40 4.88 -1.03 4.67
CA ASN A 40 6.15 -1.36 4.07
C ASN A 40 6.35 -2.87 4.04
N LEU A 41 6.32 -3.45 2.85
CA LEU A 41 6.44 -4.89 2.65
C LEU A 41 7.87 -5.40 2.89
N ALA A 42 8.88 -4.56 2.65
CA ALA A 42 10.27 -4.89 2.93
C ALA A 42 10.57 -4.93 4.44
N GLU A 43 9.77 -4.23 5.26
CA GLU A 43 9.89 -4.18 6.71
C GLU A 43 8.83 -5.03 7.43
N SER A 44 8.55 -6.24 6.93
CA SER A 44 7.59 -7.18 7.55
C SER A 44 6.19 -6.60 7.77
N TYR A 45 5.66 -5.88 6.78
CA TYR A 45 4.37 -5.19 6.87
C TYR A 45 4.32 -4.19 8.02
N ARG A 46 5.39 -3.44 8.23
CA ARG A 46 5.38 -2.32 9.18
C ARG A 46 4.52 -1.20 8.64
N THR A 47 3.62 -0.65 9.47
CA THR A 47 2.90 0.58 9.17
C THR A 47 3.86 1.76 9.22
N ILE A 48 4.01 2.46 8.10
CA ILE A 48 4.86 3.65 7.97
C ILE A 48 4.05 4.95 7.95
N PHE A 49 2.76 4.84 7.63
CA PHE A 49 1.81 5.95 7.68
C PHE A 49 0.42 5.41 8.03
N ALA A 50 -0.36 6.21 8.77
CA ALA A 50 -1.77 5.98 8.99
C ALA A 50 -2.52 7.31 8.93
N GLY A 51 -3.64 7.33 8.22
CA GLY A 51 -4.50 8.49 8.04
C GLY A 51 -5.98 8.13 8.21
N ASP A 52 -6.81 9.16 8.36
CA ASP A 52 -8.25 8.98 8.53
C ASP A 52 -9.00 8.98 7.20
N THR A 53 -8.35 9.41 6.11
CA THR A 53 -8.95 9.46 4.77
C THR A 53 -8.06 8.82 3.69
N TYR A 54 -8.68 8.41 2.59
CA TYR A 54 -7.96 7.87 1.43
C TYR A 54 -7.03 8.92 0.82
N GLU A 55 -7.50 10.16 0.75
CA GLU A 55 -6.79 11.29 0.16
C GLU A 55 -5.51 11.61 0.92
N GLU A 56 -5.50 11.58 2.26
CA GLU A 56 -4.29 11.76 3.07
C GLU A 56 -3.23 10.70 2.76
N ALA A 57 -3.62 9.41 2.78
CA ALA A 57 -2.71 8.32 2.48
C ALA A 57 -2.21 8.38 1.03
N LYS A 58 -3.09 8.72 0.09
CA LYS A 58 -2.73 8.89 -1.31
C LYS A 58 -1.76 10.06 -1.53
N MET A 59 -1.99 11.21 -0.87
CA MET A 59 -1.07 12.35 -0.98
C MET A 59 0.32 11.99 -0.48
N TRP A 60 0.43 11.29 0.65
CA TRP A 60 1.70 10.81 1.17
C TRP A 60 2.50 9.99 0.14
N LEU A 61 1.82 9.10 -0.59
CA LEU A 61 2.46 8.28 -1.64
C LEU A 61 2.91 9.12 -2.85
N LEU A 62 2.09 10.10 -3.24
CA LEU A 62 2.39 10.97 -4.37
C LEU A 62 3.49 11.99 -4.07
N GLU A 63 3.70 12.37 -2.81
CA GLU A 63 4.81 13.24 -2.38
C GLU A 63 6.18 12.62 -2.68
N ASP A 64 6.29 11.29 -2.54
CA ASP A 64 7.51 10.52 -2.84
C ASP A 64 7.47 9.87 -4.24
N GLU A 65 6.63 10.38 -5.15
CA GLU A 65 6.53 9.93 -6.56
C GLU A 65 6.13 8.45 -6.77
N TYR A 66 5.50 7.81 -5.77
CA TYR A 66 4.99 6.44 -5.95
C TYR A 66 3.83 6.39 -6.95
N GLU A 67 3.82 5.34 -7.76
CA GLU A 67 2.78 5.09 -8.75
C GLU A 67 1.85 3.95 -8.32
N ARG A 68 0.54 4.16 -8.46
CA ARG A 68 -0.45 3.10 -8.20
C ARG A 68 -0.42 2.04 -9.31
N VAL A 69 -0.28 0.79 -8.92
CA VAL A 69 -0.36 -0.34 -9.84
C VAL A 69 -1.83 -0.64 -10.16
N THR A 70 -2.20 -0.53 -11.44
CA THR A 70 -3.53 -0.88 -11.96
C THR A 70 -3.53 -2.15 -12.82
N GLY A 71 -2.36 -2.79 -13.00
CA GLY A 71 -2.16 -3.95 -13.86
C GLY A 71 -0.81 -4.63 -13.62
N ARG A 72 -0.13 -5.06 -14.69
CA ARG A 72 1.27 -5.52 -14.60
C ARG A 72 2.20 -4.33 -14.82
N LEU A 73 3.16 -4.15 -13.92
CA LEU A 73 4.26 -3.23 -14.12
C LEU A 73 5.36 -3.92 -14.92
N CYS A 74 5.70 -3.37 -16.08
CA CYS A 74 6.91 -3.74 -16.82
C CYS A 74 7.93 -2.62 -16.62
N GLN A 75 9.23 -2.93 -16.65
CA GLN A 75 10.24 -1.87 -16.73
C GLN A 75 10.02 -1.07 -18.02
N PRO A 76 10.11 0.27 -17.99
CA PRO A 76 10.18 1.08 -19.20
C PRO A 76 11.36 0.62 -20.08
N GLU A 77 11.19 0.62 -21.41
CA GLU A 77 12.26 0.31 -22.38
C GLU A 77 13.38 1.36 -22.38
#